data_AF-A0A7J3MFX8-F1
#
_entry.id   AF-A0A7J3MFX8-F1
#
_cell.length_a   1.000
_cell.length_b   1.000
_cell.length_c   1.000
_cell.angle_alpha   90.00
_cell.angle_beta   90.00
_cell.angle_gamma   90.00
#
_symmetry.space_group_name_H-M   'P 1'
#
loop_
_entity.id
_entity.type
_entity.pdbx_description
1 polymer ?
#
loop_
_entity_poly.entity_id
_entity_poly.type
_entity_poly.pdbx_seq_one_letter_code
_entity_poly.pdbx_strand_id
1 'polypeptide(L)'
;DRTLSYTHSSELRRYGWKYSCGNVPAAYLTGFLAGLKARKANINEAILDIGPQRSTRGNRLYAALKGLIDSGVQIPYDPDILPSAERIVGKHIAEFSRRLKEKDPKRYDRQFSFYLANGIRPEEITNNFIEVLSKIAKEYNTSLPDWIKRVGE
;
A
#
# COMPACT_ATOMS: atom_id res chain seq x y z
N ASP A 1 10.32 -24.36 8.42
CA ASP A 1 10.03 -23.02 8.97
C ASP A 1 8.74 -23.02 9.78
N ARG A 2 8.59 -22.04 10.69
CA ARG A 2 7.37 -21.81 11.48
C ARG A 2 6.88 -20.39 11.23
N THR A 3 5.62 -20.24 10.82
CA THR A 3 4.98 -18.93 10.62
C THR A 3 4.46 -18.38 11.95
N LEU A 4 4.93 -17.21 12.36
CA LEU A 4 4.52 -16.55 13.61
C LEU A 4 3.37 -15.55 13.41
N SER A 5 3.32 -14.91 12.24
CA SER A 5 2.25 -13.99 11.81
C SER A 5 2.08 -14.10 10.31
N TYR A 6 0.85 -13.91 9.82
CA TYR A 6 0.51 -13.97 8.41
C TYR A 6 -0.48 -12.87 8.06
N THR A 7 -0.33 -12.30 6.86
CA THR A 7 -1.26 -11.32 6.31
C THR A 7 -1.35 -11.49 4.81
N HIS A 8 -2.58 -11.46 4.30
CA HIS A 8 -2.84 -11.52 2.87
C HIS A 8 -3.51 -10.22 2.40
N SER A 9 -3.14 -9.75 1.21
CA SER A 9 -3.66 -8.49 0.66
C SER A 9 -5.16 -8.50 0.37
N SER A 10 -5.79 -9.68 0.29
CA SER A 10 -7.26 -9.79 0.22
C SER A 10 -7.96 -9.34 1.50
N GLU A 11 -7.27 -9.34 2.65
CA GLU A 11 -7.83 -8.86 3.91
C GLU A 11 -8.15 -7.36 3.86
N LEU A 12 -7.46 -6.60 3.00
CA LEU A 12 -7.75 -5.18 2.76
C LEU A 12 -9.19 -4.93 2.30
N ARG A 13 -9.85 -5.94 1.70
CA ARG A 13 -11.27 -5.86 1.32
C ARG A 13 -12.16 -5.59 2.53
N ARG A 14 -11.82 -6.13 3.71
CA ARG A 14 -12.57 -5.92 4.97
C ARG A 14 -12.53 -4.46 5.42
N TYR A 15 -11.47 -3.74 5.05
CA TYR A 15 -11.30 -2.31 5.32
C TYR A 15 -11.86 -1.42 4.21
N GLY A 16 -12.40 -2.01 3.14
CA GLY A 16 -12.98 -1.28 2.02
C GLY A 16 -11.97 -0.90 0.93
N TRP A 17 -10.84 -1.60 0.81
CA TRP A 17 -9.95 -1.43 -0.34
C TRP A 17 -10.64 -1.90 -1.62
N LYS A 18 -10.83 -1.00 -2.58
CA LYS A 18 -11.62 -1.26 -3.81
C LYS A 18 -10.76 -1.70 -5.00
N TYR A 19 -9.47 -1.37 -4.99
CA TYR A 19 -8.59 -1.53 -6.15
C TYR A 19 -7.86 -2.89 -6.18
N SER A 20 -7.06 -3.13 -7.22
CA SER A 20 -6.21 -4.32 -7.29
C SER A 20 -5.32 -4.45 -6.05
N CYS A 21 -5.15 -5.67 -5.55
CA CYS A 21 -4.24 -5.96 -4.45
C CYS A 21 -2.78 -6.15 -4.90
N GLY A 22 -2.51 -6.03 -6.20
CA GLY A 22 -1.19 -6.21 -6.80
C GLY A 22 -0.38 -4.92 -7.01
N ASN A 23 -0.82 -3.79 -6.49
CA ASN A 23 -0.18 -2.48 -6.71
C ASN A 23 0.64 -2.01 -5.49
N VAL A 24 1.35 -0.89 -5.65
CA VAL A 24 2.18 -0.28 -4.59
C VAL A 24 1.36 0.15 -3.36
N PRO A 25 0.20 0.84 -3.51
CA PRO A 25 -0.64 1.20 -2.36
C PRO A 25 -1.10 -0.01 -1.55
N ALA A 26 -1.60 -1.05 -2.20
CA ALA A 26 -2.04 -2.28 -1.53
C ALA A 26 -0.89 -2.97 -0.80
N ALA A 27 0.31 -2.96 -1.35
CA ALA A 27 1.47 -3.56 -0.69
C ALA A 27 1.85 -2.81 0.59
N TYR A 28 1.83 -1.47 0.58
CA TYR A 28 2.02 -0.69 1.79
C TYR A 28 0.96 -1.00 2.85
N LEU A 29 -0.32 -0.96 2.48
CA LEU A 29 -1.43 -1.26 3.39
C LEU A 29 -1.32 -2.68 3.98
N THR A 30 -0.92 -3.64 3.15
CA THR A 30 -0.70 -5.03 3.57
C THR A 30 0.47 -5.12 4.55
N GLY A 31 1.59 -4.43 4.28
CA GLY A 31 2.74 -4.37 5.18
C GLY A 31 2.41 -3.72 6.53
N PHE A 32 1.65 -2.63 6.49
CA PHE A 32 1.18 -1.93 7.70
C PHE A 32 0.29 -2.83 8.56
N LEU A 33 -0.70 -3.50 7.95
CA LEU A 33 -1.54 -4.48 8.63
C LEU A 33 -0.72 -5.65 9.19
N ALA A 34 0.25 -6.16 8.42
CA ALA A 34 1.11 -7.26 8.84
C ALA A 34 1.95 -6.90 10.06
N GLY A 35 2.52 -5.70 10.07
CA GLY A 35 3.33 -5.24 11.18
C GLY A 35 2.51 -4.95 12.44
N LEU A 36 1.29 -4.42 12.31
CA LEU A 36 0.37 -4.28 13.45
C LEU A 36 -0.03 -5.64 14.04
N LYS A 37 -0.28 -6.66 13.19
CA LYS A 37 -0.50 -8.03 13.65
C LYS A 37 0.72 -8.62 14.33
N ALA A 38 1.91 -8.39 13.78
CA ALA A 38 3.18 -8.83 14.37
C ALA A 38 3.40 -8.22 15.75
N ARG A 39 3.18 -6.90 15.89
CA ARG A 39 3.24 -6.18 17.17
C ARG A 39 2.25 -6.72 18.19
N LYS A 40 1.01 -7.02 17.78
CA LYS A 40 0.00 -7.65 18.66
C LYS A 40 0.45 -9.04 19.14
N ALA A 41 1.26 -9.73 18.35
CA ALA A 41 1.87 -11.01 18.70
C ALA A 41 3.23 -10.88 19.43
N ASN A 42 3.60 -9.67 19.89
CA ASN A 42 4.88 -9.35 20.53
C ASN A 42 6.13 -9.59 19.66
N ILE A 43 5.98 -9.45 18.33
CA ILE A 43 7.08 -9.52 17.36
C ILE A 43 7.47 -8.08 17.02
N ASN A 44 8.64 -7.64 17.50
CA ASN A 44 9.08 -6.25 17.40
C ASN A 44 10.22 -6.05 16.39
N GLU A 45 10.92 -7.11 16.00
CA GLU A 45 12.10 -7.07 15.14
C GLU A 45 11.97 -8.11 14.02
N ALA A 46 12.47 -7.79 12.83
CA ALA A 46 12.55 -8.73 11.71
C ALA A 46 13.68 -8.37 10.74
N ILE A 47 14.06 -9.34 9.91
CA ILE A 47 14.96 -9.14 8.77
C ILE A 47 14.12 -9.34 7.51
N LEU A 48 14.25 -8.41 6.54
CA LEU A 48 13.55 -8.54 5.27
C LEU A 48 14.21 -9.61 4.40
N ASP A 49 13.42 -10.60 3.98
CA ASP A 49 13.76 -11.52 2.90
C ASP A 49 12.89 -11.20 1.67
N ILE A 50 13.52 -10.98 0.52
CA ILE A 50 12.86 -10.70 -0.75
C ILE A 50 12.84 -11.91 -1.70
N GLY A 51 13.43 -13.03 -1.29
CA GLY A 51 13.64 -14.20 -2.13
C GLY A 51 14.46 -13.88 -3.39
N PRO A 52 14.18 -14.54 -4.54
CA PRO A 52 14.92 -14.33 -5.79
C PRO A 52 14.53 -13.05 -6.55
N GLN A 53 13.82 -12.12 -5.90
CA GLN A 53 13.36 -10.89 -6.53
C GLN A 53 14.51 -9.89 -6.70
N ARG A 54 14.47 -9.12 -7.79
CA ARG A 54 15.47 -8.08 -8.02
C ARG A 54 15.24 -6.90 -7.07
N SER A 55 16.26 -6.56 -6.29
CA SER A 55 16.32 -5.33 -5.51
C SER A 55 16.31 -4.12 -6.46
N THR A 56 15.17 -3.44 -6.53
CA THR A 56 14.98 -2.23 -7.35
C THR A 56 14.32 -1.15 -6.51
N ARG A 57 14.88 0.06 -6.56
CA ARG A 57 14.42 1.21 -5.77
C ARG A 57 12.92 1.48 -5.98
N GLY A 58 12.19 1.69 -4.90
CA GLY A 58 10.79 2.09 -4.93
C GLY A 58 9.81 1.03 -5.47
N ASN A 59 10.22 -0.24 -5.48
CA ASN A 59 9.35 -1.33 -5.91
C ASN A 59 8.27 -1.66 -4.86
N ARG A 60 7.37 -2.59 -5.23
CA ARG A 60 6.24 -3.01 -4.41
C ARG A 60 6.65 -3.70 -3.09
N LEU A 61 7.79 -4.41 -3.07
CA LEU A 61 8.30 -5.06 -1.86
C LEU A 61 8.71 -4.03 -0.82
N TYR A 62 9.39 -2.97 -1.27
CA TYR A 62 9.81 -1.88 -0.38
C TYR A 62 8.63 -1.01 0.11
N ALA A 63 7.50 -1.01 -0.60
CA ALA A 63 6.26 -0.45 -0.08
C ALA A 63 5.72 -1.27 1.11
N ALA A 64 5.74 -2.60 1.02
CA ALA A 64 5.35 -3.46 2.13
C ALA A 64 6.33 -3.32 3.32
N LEU A 65 7.64 -3.24 3.05
CA LEU A 65 8.65 -2.92 4.06
C LEU A 65 8.32 -1.60 4.78
N LYS A 66 8.01 -0.54 4.02
CA LYS A 66 7.65 0.77 4.60
C LYS A 66 6.41 0.65 5.50
N GLY A 67 5.40 -0.12 5.09
CA GLY A 67 4.24 -0.40 5.94
C GLY A 67 4.62 -1.08 7.26
N LEU A 68 5.50 -2.10 7.22
CA LEU A 68 5.99 -2.78 8.42
C LEU A 68 6.73 -1.82 9.36
N ILE A 69 7.63 -1.01 8.84
CA ILE A 69 8.40 -0.03 9.62
C ILE A 69 7.45 1.00 10.27
N ASP A 70 6.52 1.55 9.50
CA ASP A 70 5.57 2.55 9.97
C ASP A 70 4.59 2.01 11.03
N SER A 71 4.41 0.69 11.10
CA SER A 71 3.63 0.03 12.16
C SER A 71 4.42 -0.18 13.47
N GLY A 72 5.72 0.13 13.48
CA GLY A 72 6.59 0.01 14.64
C GLY A 72 7.40 -1.29 14.74
N VAL A 73 7.52 -2.06 13.65
CA VAL A 73 8.45 -3.20 13.59
C VAL A 73 9.83 -2.69 13.17
N GLN A 74 10.85 -3.03 13.96
CA GLN A 74 12.24 -2.67 13.69
C GLN A 74 12.80 -3.63 12.62
N ILE A 75 13.13 -3.08 11.46
CA ILE A 75 13.73 -3.81 10.35
C ILE A 75 14.89 -2.95 9.85
N PRO A 76 16.12 -3.47 9.72
CA PRO A 76 17.22 -2.72 9.11
C PRO A 76 16.94 -2.45 7.63
N TYR A 77 17.09 -1.20 7.18
CA TYR A 77 16.90 -0.81 5.78
C TYR A 77 17.67 0.48 5.45
N ASP A 78 17.93 0.67 4.17
CA ASP A 78 18.38 1.95 3.63
C ASP A 78 17.15 2.80 3.25
N PRO A 79 16.94 4.00 3.83
CA PRO A 79 15.82 4.87 3.47
C PRO A 79 15.70 5.19 1.97
N ASP A 80 16.80 5.20 1.23
CA ASP A 80 16.80 5.53 -0.20
C ASP A 80 16.12 4.46 -1.06
N ILE A 81 15.99 3.23 -0.55
CA ILE A 81 15.33 2.13 -1.26
C ILE A 81 13.80 2.27 -1.30
N LEU A 82 13.24 3.04 -0.37
CA LEU A 82 11.81 3.16 -0.19
C LEU A 82 11.14 3.94 -1.33
N PRO A 83 9.88 3.60 -1.69
CA PRO A 83 9.09 4.41 -2.61
C PRO A 83 8.73 5.76 -1.97
N SER A 84 8.55 6.79 -2.80
CA SER A 84 8.07 8.10 -2.34
C SER A 84 6.64 8.01 -1.79
N ALA A 85 6.28 8.97 -0.94
CA ALA A 85 4.95 9.05 -0.32
C ALA A 85 3.83 9.15 -1.37
N GLU A 86 4.02 9.94 -2.43
CA GLU A 86 3.10 10.10 -3.56
C GLU A 86 2.87 8.78 -4.30
N ARG A 87 3.94 7.99 -4.46
CA ARG A 87 3.87 6.67 -5.08
C ARG A 87 3.11 5.69 -4.19
N ILE A 88 3.35 5.71 -2.88
CA ILE A 88 2.68 4.86 -1.90
C ILE A 88 1.17 5.13 -1.88
N VAL A 89 0.74 6.39 -1.82
CA VAL A 89 -0.70 6.69 -1.80
C VAL A 89 -1.40 6.45 -3.14
N GLY A 90 -0.64 6.27 -4.23
CA GLY A 90 -1.18 5.99 -5.55
C GLY A 90 -1.40 7.20 -6.45
N LYS A 91 -0.80 8.37 -6.16
CA LYS A 91 -0.88 9.57 -7.03
C LYS A 91 -0.48 9.25 -8.48
N HIS A 92 0.58 8.46 -8.67
CA HIS A 92 1.02 8.00 -9.99
C HIS A 92 -0.04 7.22 -10.79
N ILE A 93 -0.92 6.46 -10.13
CA ILE A 93 -2.01 5.73 -10.77
C ILE A 93 -3.12 6.70 -11.16
N ALA A 94 -3.49 7.59 -10.25
CA ALA A 94 -4.51 8.61 -10.50
C ALA A 94 -4.11 9.57 -11.63
N GLU A 95 -2.87 10.06 -11.64
CA GLU A 95 -2.34 10.91 -12.70
C GLU A 95 -2.27 10.19 -14.04
N PHE A 96 -1.80 8.94 -14.03
CA PHE A 96 -1.76 8.12 -15.24
C PHE A 96 -3.17 7.91 -15.81
N SER A 97 -4.17 7.68 -14.95
CA SER A 97 -5.54 7.48 -15.38
C SER A 97 -6.15 8.76 -15.94
N ARG A 98 -5.97 9.92 -15.31
CA ARG A 98 -6.39 11.24 -15.84
C ARG A 98 -5.78 11.50 -17.22
N ARG A 99 -4.46 11.32 -17.34
CA ARG A 99 -3.74 11.53 -18.60
C ARG A 99 -4.24 10.60 -19.71
N LEU A 100 -4.50 9.33 -19.40
CA LEU A 100 -5.08 8.40 -20.38
C LEU A 100 -6.49 8.81 -20.77
N LYS A 101 -7.32 9.21 -19.81
CA LYS A 101 -8.70 9.63 -20.06
C LYS A 101 -8.78 10.83 -21.02
N GLU A 102 -7.85 11.77 -20.89
CA GLU A 102 -7.77 12.95 -21.76
C GLU A 102 -7.19 12.62 -23.15
N LYS A 103 -6.09 11.85 -23.20
CA LYS A 103 -5.33 11.65 -24.45
C LYS A 103 -5.81 10.47 -25.30
N ASP A 104 -6.29 9.40 -24.67
CA ASP A 104 -6.71 8.17 -25.35
C ASP A 104 -7.81 7.46 -24.54
N PRO A 105 -9.08 7.90 -24.66
CA PRO A 105 -10.21 7.32 -23.94
C PRO A 105 -10.37 5.81 -24.18
N LYS A 106 -10.09 5.32 -25.40
CA LYS A 106 -10.18 3.89 -25.72
C LYS A 106 -9.14 3.07 -24.95
N ARG A 107 -7.93 3.60 -24.78
CA ARG A 107 -6.90 2.96 -23.95
C ARG A 107 -7.21 3.07 -22.46
N TYR A 108 -7.79 4.17 -22.00
CA TYR A 108 -8.29 4.30 -20.64
C TYR A 108 -9.29 3.19 -20.30
N ASP A 109 -10.31 3.00 -21.15
CA ASP A 109 -11.35 1.98 -20.94
C ASP A 109 -10.76 0.57 -20.91
N ARG A 110 -9.83 0.25 -21.81
CA ARG A 110 -9.15 -1.06 -21.83
C ARG A 110 -8.29 -1.27 -20.59
N GLN A 111 -7.47 -0.29 -20.23
CA GLN A 111 -6.52 -0.36 -19.13
C GLN A 111 -7.19 -0.49 -17.76
N PHE A 112 -8.32 0.20 -17.55
CA PHE A 112 -9.05 0.24 -16.28
C PHE A 112 -10.41 -0.47 -16.35
N SER A 113 -10.63 -1.30 -17.36
CA SER A 113 -11.87 -2.05 -17.62
C SER A 113 -12.45 -2.70 -16.35
N PHE A 114 -11.62 -3.39 -15.57
CA PHE A 114 -12.05 -4.00 -14.31
C PHE A 114 -12.54 -2.98 -13.28
N TYR A 115 -11.87 -1.83 -13.13
CA TYR A 115 -12.31 -0.79 -12.18
C TYR A 115 -13.61 -0.14 -12.65
N LEU A 116 -13.69 0.23 -13.93
CA LEU A 116 -14.86 0.89 -14.51
C LEU A 116 -16.10 0.00 -14.46
N ALA A 117 -15.96 -1.30 -14.76
CA ALA A 117 -17.06 -2.27 -14.67
C ALA A 117 -17.64 -2.41 -13.25
N ASN A 118 -16.85 -2.09 -12.21
CA ASN A 118 -17.26 -2.12 -10.81
C ASN A 118 -17.63 -0.73 -10.28
N GLY A 119 -17.77 0.29 -11.14
CA GLY A 119 -18.07 1.67 -10.74
C GLY A 119 -16.95 2.36 -9.97
N ILE A 120 -15.71 1.83 -10.06
CA ILE A 120 -14.55 2.34 -9.36
C ILE A 120 -13.75 3.26 -10.28
N ARG A 121 -13.49 4.47 -9.82
CA ARG A 121 -12.68 5.45 -10.56
C ARG A 121 -11.20 5.33 -10.16
N PRO A 122 -10.27 5.08 -11.10
CA PRO A 122 -8.83 5.03 -10.79
C PRO A 122 -8.28 6.35 -10.24
N GLU A 123 -8.92 7.48 -10.54
CA GLU A 123 -8.51 8.80 -10.03
C GLU A 123 -8.67 8.95 -8.51
N GLU A 124 -9.55 8.15 -7.91
CA GLU A 124 -9.93 8.22 -6.48
C GLU A 124 -9.11 7.28 -5.59
N ILE A 125 -8.09 6.61 -6.15
CA ILE A 125 -7.32 5.59 -5.43
C ILE A 125 -6.62 6.14 -4.18
N THR A 126 -6.15 7.39 -4.25
CA THR A 126 -5.52 8.09 -3.12
C THR A 126 -6.48 8.25 -1.95
N ASN A 127 -7.74 8.62 -2.24
CA ASN A 127 -8.76 8.82 -1.22
C ASN A 127 -9.11 7.51 -0.52
N ASN A 128 -9.32 6.44 -1.30
CA ASN A 128 -9.58 5.12 -0.72
C ASN A 128 -8.38 4.55 0.03
N PHE A 129 -7.15 4.86 -0.39
CA PHE A 129 -5.94 4.47 0.35
C PHE A 129 -5.94 5.10 1.76
N ILE A 130 -6.18 6.41 1.87
CA ILE A 130 -6.21 7.12 3.15
C ILE A 130 -7.34 6.59 4.04
N GLU A 131 -8.53 6.36 3.45
CA GLU A 131 -9.68 5.78 4.15
C GLU A 131 -9.35 4.40 4.73
N VAL A 132 -8.76 3.51 3.93
CA VAL A 132 -8.39 2.15 4.34
C VAL A 132 -7.31 2.18 5.41
N LEU A 133 -6.26 3.00 5.24
CA LEU A 133 -5.20 3.15 6.23
C LEU A 133 -5.77 3.63 7.57
N SER A 134 -6.68 4.61 7.54
CA SER A 134 -7.35 5.14 8.73
C SER A 134 -8.20 4.09 9.44
N LYS A 135 -8.92 3.25 8.68
CA LYS A 135 -9.70 2.13 9.23
C LYS A 135 -8.81 1.08 9.88
N ILE A 136 -7.69 0.71 9.25
CA ILE A 136 -6.70 -0.21 9.83
C ILE A 136 -6.13 0.39 11.12
N ALA A 137 -5.70 1.65 11.08
CA ALA A 137 -5.12 2.32 12.24
C ALA A 137 -6.10 2.39 13.42
N LYS A 138 -7.38 2.67 13.14
CA LYS A 138 -8.46 2.68 14.13
C LYS A 138 -8.69 1.30 14.76
N GLU A 139 -8.71 0.21 13.99
CA GLU A 139 -8.90 -1.14 14.53
C GLU A 139 -7.80 -1.53 15.53
N TYR A 140 -6.57 -1.09 15.28
CA TYR A 140 -5.41 -1.41 16.11
C TYR A 140 -5.06 -0.30 17.13
N ASN A 141 -5.91 0.73 17.27
CA ASN A 141 -5.70 1.90 18.15
C ASN A 141 -4.30 2.53 17.97
N THR A 142 -3.85 2.68 16.73
CA THR A 142 -2.56 3.29 16.40
C THR A 142 -2.75 4.63 15.68
N SER A 143 -1.74 5.49 15.74
CA SER A 143 -1.71 6.76 15.00
C SER A 143 -1.34 6.55 13.54
N LEU A 144 -1.84 7.44 12.67
CA LEU A 144 -1.40 7.47 11.28
C LEU A 144 0.07 7.93 11.18
N PRO A 145 0.84 7.41 10.21
CA PRO A 145 2.19 7.89 9.94
C PRO A 145 2.20 9.38 9.60
N ASP A 146 3.18 10.14 10.12
CA ASP A 146 3.24 11.60 9.94
C ASP A 146 3.34 12.05 8.48
N TRP A 147 3.95 11.23 7.63
CA TRP A 147 4.10 11.54 6.22
C TRP A 147 2.75 11.58 5.47
N ILE A 148 1.69 10.97 6.01
CA ILE A 148 0.34 11.04 5.42
C ILE A 148 -0.19 12.47 5.40
N LYS A 149 0.09 13.26 6.44
CA LYS A 149 -0.37 14.66 6.55
C LYS A 149 0.17 15.51 5.39
N ARG A 150 1.43 15.28 5.01
CA ARG A 150 2.14 16.02 3.94
C ARG A 150 1.63 15.72 2.53
N VAL A 151 0.84 14.67 2.35
CA VAL A 151 0.35 14.23 1.04
C VAL A 151 -1.09 14.70 0.76
N GLY A 152 -1.82 15.03 1.83
CA GLY A 152 -3.18 15.59 1.79
C GLY A 152 -3.27 17.10 1.66
N GLU A 153 -2.14 17.81 1.90
CA GLU A 153 -1.90 19.20 1.48
C GLU A 153 -1.58 19.26 -0.02
#